data_AF-A0A6A4T105-F1
#
_entry.id   AF-A0A6A4T105-F1
#
_cell.length_a   1.000
_cell.length_b   1.000
_cell.length_c   1.000
_cell.angle_alpha   90.00
_cell.angle_beta   90.00
_cell.angle_gamma   90.00
#
_symmetry.space_group_name_H-M   'P 1'
#
loop_
_entity.id
_entity.type
_entity.pdbx_description
1 polymer ?
#
loop_
_entity_poly.entity_id
_entity_poly.type
_entity_poly.pdbx_seq_one_letter_code
_entity_poly.pdbx_strand_id
1 'polypeptide(L)'
;MDHTRRFAASDEDRDQHSSGGLLLHPYVKVSLICDGRRLKKKKTSIKKNTLNPAYNEAIIFDIPPDSMDHVSLHISVMDYDLVGHNEIIGVMRVGCHAEGLGRDHWNEMLAYPRKPIAHWHPLLESKKSEKEMFFIFAVTYGSYFLQRHCDMRVDE
;
A
#
# COMPACT_ATOMS: atom_id res chain seq x y z
N MET A 1 5.68 37.79 54.60
CA MET A 1 5.36 38.35 53.28
C MET A 1 6.33 37.66 52.32
N ASP A 2 5.97 36.62 51.58
CA ASP A 2 4.71 36.33 50.91
C ASP A 2 4.45 34.80 50.80
N HIS A 3 3.19 34.44 50.64
CA HIS A 3 2.66 33.09 50.41
C HIS A 3 3.04 32.59 49.00
N THR A 4 3.19 31.30 48.67
CA THR A 4 2.06 30.41 48.33
C THR A 4 2.58 29.04 47.81
N ARG A 5 2.05 27.97 48.43
CA ARG A 5 1.72 26.59 47.97
C ARG A 5 2.67 25.74 47.10
N ARG A 6 2.92 24.54 47.65
CA ARG A 6 3.21 23.26 47.00
C ARG A 6 2.32 22.96 45.79
N PHE A 7 2.90 22.38 44.74
CA PHE A 7 2.36 21.20 44.03
C PHE A 7 3.53 20.33 43.58
N ALA A 8 3.53 19.08 44.02
CA ALA A 8 4.28 18.00 43.39
C ALA A 8 3.43 17.48 42.21
N ALA A 9 4.04 17.37 41.05
CA ALA A 9 3.55 16.65 39.87
C ALA A 9 4.81 16.39 39.02
N SER A 10 5.46 15.25 39.22
CA SER A 10 5.23 13.99 38.52
C SER A 10 6.19 13.85 37.34
N ASP A 11 7.08 12.87 37.51
CA ASP A 11 7.94 12.26 36.50
C ASP A 11 7.15 11.94 35.21
N GLU A 12 7.22 12.80 34.18
CA GLU A 12 6.77 12.50 32.82
C GLU A 12 7.88 12.68 31.77
N ASP A 13 9.15 12.61 32.18
CA ASP A 13 10.31 12.54 31.27
C ASP A 13 11.02 11.17 31.27
N ARG A 14 10.24 10.11 31.57
CA ARG A 14 10.60 8.72 31.29
C ARG A 14 9.34 7.98 30.85
N ASP A 15 9.22 7.82 29.53
CA ASP A 15 8.88 6.54 28.89
C ASP A 15 9.07 6.67 27.38
N GLN A 16 10.33 6.63 26.94
CA GLN A 16 10.69 6.33 25.55
C GLN A 16 11.44 5.00 25.48
N HIS A 17 10.97 3.99 26.23
CA HIS A 17 11.28 2.59 25.96
C HIS A 17 10.34 1.63 26.72
N SER A 18 9.07 1.49 26.31
CA SER A 18 8.32 0.22 26.44
C SER A 18 6.87 0.29 25.92
N SER A 19 6.73 0.15 24.61
CA SER A 19 5.65 -0.62 23.98
C SER A 19 6.26 -1.09 22.65
N GLY A 20 6.76 -2.32 22.55
CA GLY A 20 5.89 -3.45 22.25
C GLY A 20 5.45 -3.34 20.79
N GLY A 21 6.21 -3.94 19.86
CA GLY A 21 5.98 -3.80 18.42
C GLY A 21 4.63 -4.36 17.98
N LEU A 22 3.69 -3.48 17.61
CA LEU A 22 2.40 -3.89 17.04
C LEU A 22 1.78 -2.90 16.02
N LEU A 23 2.33 -1.70 15.82
CA LEU A 23 1.73 -0.69 14.94
C LEU A 23 2.59 -0.41 13.72
N LEU A 24 2.05 -0.73 12.53
CA LEU A 24 2.69 -0.50 11.24
C LEU A 24 2.55 0.98 10.81
N HIS A 25 3.51 1.44 10.01
CA HIS A 25 3.47 2.68 9.24
C HIS A 25 3.34 2.40 7.74
N PRO A 26 2.21 1.82 7.29
CA PRO A 26 2.14 1.24 5.97
C PRO A 26 2.11 2.30 4.87
N TYR A 27 2.76 1.97 3.75
CA TYR A 27 2.61 2.66 2.48
C TYR A 27 2.62 1.67 1.31
N VAL A 28 2.02 2.05 0.19
CA VAL A 28 1.98 1.24 -1.01
C VAL A 28 3.00 1.75 -2.01
N LYS A 29 3.81 0.84 -2.53
CA LYS A 29 4.77 1.07 -3.61
C LYS A 29 4.28 0.37 -4.87
N VAL A 30 4.12 1.12 -5.96
CA VAL A 30 3.67 0.59 -7.25
C VAL A 30 4.76 0.79 -8.29
N SER A 31 5.19 -0.30 -8.91
CA SER A 31 6.20 -0.31 -9.96
C SER A 31 5.58 -0.73 -11.28
N LEU A 32 5.73 0.12 -12.29
CA LEU A 32 5.41 -0.20 -13.67
C LEU A 32 6.55 -1.02 -14.28
N ILE A 33 6.24 -2.22 -14.72
CA ILE A 33 7.16 -3.15 -15.38
C ILE A 33 6.72 -3.29 -16.84
N CYS A 34 7.65 -3.21 -17.78
CA CYS A 34 7.43 -3.50 -19.20
C CYS A 34 8.54 -4.43 -19.67
N ASP A 35 8.18 -5.56 -20.28
CA ASP A 35 9.14 -6.58 -20.75
C ASP A 35 10.17 -6.97 -19.66
N GLY A 36 9.68 -7.19 -18.45
CA GLY A 36 10.50 -7.55 -17.28
C GLY A 36 11.36 -6.41 -16.70
N ARG A 37 11.39 -5.23 -17.32
CA ARG A 37 12.16 -4.07 -16.86
C ARG A 37 11.28 -3.08 -16.12
N ARG A 38 11.74 -2.60 -14.97
CA ARG A 38 11.04 -1.56 -14.20
C ARG A 38 11.24 -0.19 -14.85
N LEU A 39 10.16 0.40 -15.35
CA LEU A 39 10.18 1.71 -16.01
C LEU A 39 9.94 2.88 -15.05
N LYS A 40 8.93 2.75 -14.16
CA LYS A 40 8.54 3.83 -13.25
C LYS A 40 8.13 3.28 -11.90
N LYS A 41 8.32 4.07 -10.85
CA LYS A 41 7.94 3.73 -9.48
C LYS A 41 7.25 4.91 -8.83
N LYS A 42 6.13 4.66 -8.16
CA LYS A 42 5.39 5.67 -7.37
C LYS A 42 5.02 5.06 -6.02
N LYS A 43 4.80 5.91 -5.02
CA LYS A 43 4.38 5.51 -3.67
C LYS A 43 3.24 6.38 -3.18
N THR A 44 2.43 5.85 -2.28
CA THR A 44 1.44 6.63 -1.53
C THR A 44 2.10 7.44 -0.40
N SER A 45 1.30 8.25 0.29
CA SER A 45 1.64 8.73 1.62
C SER A 45 1.80 7.55 2.60
N ILE A 46 2.59 7.79 3.64
CA ILE A 46 2.75 6.86 4.77
C ILE A 46 1.60 7.13 5.74
N LYS A 47 0.85 6.10 6.09
CA LYS A 47 -0.15 6.17 7.17
C LYS A 47 0.51 5.73 8.45
N LYS A 48 0.35 6.52 9.53
CA LYS A 48 1.02 6.23 10.79
C LYS A 48 0.15 5.35 11.68
N ASN A 49 0.78 4.40 12.37
CA ASN A 49 0.18 3.65 13.47
C ASN A 49 -1.15 2.97 13.10
N THR A 50 -1.20 2.24 11.98
CA THR A 50 -2.44 1.59 11.53
C THR A 50 -2.19 0.27 10.80
N LEU A 51 -3.02 -0.73 11.09
CA LEU A 51 -3.09 -2.00 10.37
C LEU A 51 -4.11 -1.96 9.21
N ASN A 52 -5.00 -0.97 9.20
CA ASN A 52 -6.05 -0.79 8.20
C ASN A 52 -5.94 0.59 7.54
N PRO A 53 -4.85 0.88 6.81
CA PRO A 53 -4.68 2.17 6.14
C PRO A 53 -5.74 2.41 5.06
N ALA A 54 -6.40 3.57 5.14
CA ALA A 54 -7.17 4.15 4.05
C ALA A 54 -6.31 5.18 3.31
N TYR A 55 -5.89 4.87 2.07
CA TYR A 55 -5.03 5.80 1.30
C TYR A 55 -5.83 6.87 0.57
N ASN A 56 -6.88 6.46 -0.15
CA ASN A 56 -7.67 7.34 -1.03
C ASN A 56 -6.80 8.15 -2.01
N GLU A 57 -5.73 7.53 -2.52
CA GLU A 57 -4.72 8.15 -3.37
C GLU A 57 -4.70 7.54 -4.77
N ALA A 58 -4.66 8.39 -5.80
CA ALA A 58 -4.51 7.98 -7.18
C ALA A 58 -3.02 7.86 -7.57
N ILE A 59 -2.62 6.71 -8.13
CA ILE A 59 -1.28 6.51 -8.70
C ILE A 59 -1.38 6.36 -10.21
N ILE A 60 -0.95 7.38 -10.95
CA ILE A 60 -1.17 7.43 -12.40
C ILE A 60 0.11 7.03 -13.15
N PHE A 61 -0.01 6.20 -14.19
CA PHE A 61 1.07 5.90 -15.13
C PHE A 61 0.61 6.21 -16.55
N ASP A 62 1.47 6.86 -17.31
CA ASP A 62 1.25 7.10 -18.74
C ASP A 62 1.84 5.91 -19.50
N ILE A 63 0.97 5.10 -20.10
CA ILE A 63 1.35 3.87 -20.82
C ILE A 63 0.89 4.02 -22.27
N PRO A 64 1.80 3.90 -23.25
CA PRO A 64 1.40 3.86 -24.66
C PRO A 64 0.47 2.67 -24.93
N PRO A 65 -0.60 2.84 -25.74
CA PRO A 65 -1.52 1.74 -26.06
C PRO A 65 -0.79 0.49 -26.58
N ASP A 66 0.21 0.67 -27.43
CA ASP A 66 1.00 -0.41 -28.02
C ASP A 66 1.85 -1.18 -27.00
N SER A 67 2.06 -0.63 -25.80
CA SER A 67 2.80 -1.28 -24.72
C SER A 67 1.90 -2.01 -23.72
N MET A 68 0.57 -1.90 -23.83
CA MET A 68 -0.37 -2.46 -22.84
C MET A 68 -0.21 -3.97 -22.66
N ASP A 69 0.05 -4.70 -23.74
CA ASP A 69 0.24 -6.16 -23.73
C ASP A 69 1.61 -6.59 -23.18
N HIS A 70 2.49 -5.64 -22.85
CA HIS A 70 3.82 -5.91 -22.32
C HIS A 70 3.97 -5.45 -20.87
N VAL A 71 2.94 -4.80 -20.33
CA VAL A 71 2.98 -4.12 -19.04
C VAL A 71 2.40 -4.96 -17.92
N SER A 72 3.05 -4.85 -16.75
CA SER A 72 2.51 -5.29 -15.46
C SER A 72 2.80 -4.26 -14.37
N LEU A 73 1.94 -4.24 -13.36
CA LEU A 73 2.08 -3.48 -12.14
C LEU A 73 2.50 -4.42 -11.02
N HIS A 74 3.68 -4.17 -10.45
CA HIS A 74 4.10 -4.79 -9.20
C HIS A 74 3.73 -3.88 -8.04
N ILE A 75 2.89 -4.37 -7.16
CA ILE A 75 2.40 -3.65 -5.99
C ILE A 75 3.02 -4.30 -4.76
N SER A 76 3.62 -3.47 -3.90
CA SER A 76 4.18 -3.91 -2.62
C SER A 76 3.61 -3.03 -1.53
N VAL A 77 3.04 -3.65 -0.51
CA VAL A 77 2.74 -3.01 0.75
C VAL A 77 4.00 -3.07 1.61
N MET A 78 4.40 -1.92 2.11
CA MET A 78 5.65 -1.73 2.84
C MET A 78 5.33 -1.16 4.21
N ASP A 79 6.10 -1.56 5.22
CA ASP A 79 6.18 -0.85 6.49
C ASP A 79 7.31 0.19 6.43
N TYR A 80 7.08 1.37 7.00
CA TYR A 80 8.09 2.42 7.07
C TYR A 80 8.73 2.47 8.46
N ASP A 81 10.04 2.28 8.50
CA ASP A 81 10.83 2.40 9.72
C ASP A 81 11.59 3.72 9.74
N LEU A 82 11.48 4.47 10.84
CA LEU A 82 12.18 5.74 11.01
C LEU A 82 13.70 5.57 11.18
N VAL A 83 14.10 4.50 11.88
CA VAL A 83 15.50 4.24 12.27
C VAL A 83 16.08 3.05 11.49
N GLY A 84 15.22 2.14 11.02
CA GLY A 84 15.60 0.89 10.37
C GLY A 84 15.42 0.88 8.85
N HIS A 85 15.28 -0.32 8.29
CA HIS A 85 15.02 -0.54 6.88
C HIS A 85 13.54 -0.85 6.67
N ASN A 86 12.89 -0.12 5.76
CA ASN A 86 11.50 -0.40 5.38
C ASN A 86 11.29 -1.87 5.02
N GLU A 87 10.36 -2.52 5.72
CA GLU A 87 10.05 -3.93 5.51
C GLU A 87 8.94 -4.14 4.48
N ILE A 88 8.96 -5.27 3.77
CA ILE A 88 7.86 -5.66 2.88
C ILE A 88 6.84 -6.41 3.73
N ILE A 89 5.61 -5.91 3.77
CA ILE A 89 4.47 -6.61 4.38
C ILE A 89 3.98 -7.69 3.42
N GLY A 90 3.73 -7.31 2.17
CA GLY A 90 3.29 -8.26 1.16
C GLY A 90 3.27 -7.68 -0.24
N VAL A 91 3.16 -8.57 -1.23
CA VAL A 91 3.23 -8.20 -2.65
C VAL A 91 2.10 -8.81 -3.46
N MET A 92 1.74 -8.13 -4.54
CA MET A 92 0.82 -8.63 -5.55
C MET A 92 1.18 -8.07 -6.92
N ARG A 93 0.66 -8.71 -7.97
CA ARG A 93 0.92 -8.33 -9.37
C ARG A 93 -0.37 -8.28 -10.15
N VAL A 94 -0.53 -7.26 -10.99
CA VAL A 94 -1.65 -7.11 -11.91
C VAL A 94 -1.08 -6.77 -13.28
N GLY A 95 -1.52 -7.44 -14.34
CA GLY A 95 -0.99 -7.18 -15.66
C GLY A 95 -1.25 -8.28 -16.67
N CYS A 96 -0.77 -8.03 -17.88
CA CYS A 96 -0.22 -9.09 -18.71
C CYS A 96 0.82 -9.87 -17.85
N HIS A 97 1.25 -11.09 -18.12
CA HIS A 97 2.16 -11.87 -17.25
C HIS A 97 1.75 -12.12 -15.77
N ALA A 98 0.67 -11.53 -15.23
CA ALA A 98 0.14 -11.93 -13.93
C ALA A 98 -0.63 -13.26 -14.04
N GLU A 99 -0.87 -13.89 -12.89
CA GLU A 99 -1.63 -15.12 -12.72
C GLU A 99 -2.84 -14.89 -11.80
N GLY A 100 -3.85 -15.76 -11.90
CA GLY A 100 -5.07 -15.72 -11.08
C GLY A 100 -5.79 -14.36 -11.12
N LEU A 101 -6.24 -13.89 -9.95
CA LEU A 101 -7.00 -12.64 -9.82
C LEU A 101 -6.28 -11.41 -10.43
N GLY A 102 -4.95 -11.39 -10.38
CA GLY A 102 -4.14 -10.32 -10.96
C GLY A 102 -4.27 -10.23 -12.48
N ARG A 103 -4.45 -11.38 -13.15
CA ARG A 103 -4.73 -11.44 -14.59
C ARG A 103 -6.17 -11.05 -14.87
N ASP A 104 -7.12 -11.60 -14.11
CA ASP A 104 -8.54 -11.39 -14.34
C ASP A 104 -8.91 -9.91 -14.19
N HIS A 105 -8.37 -9.25 -13.15
CA HIS A 105 -8.53 -7.82 -12.94
C HIS A 105 -7.96 -6.99 -14.11
N TRP A 106 -6.80 -7.38 -14.65
CA TRP A 106 -6.22 -6.70 -15.81
C TRP A 106 -7.10 -6.84 -17.05
N ASN A 107 -7.58 -8.06 -17.32
CA ASN A 107 -8.44 -8.34 -18.47
C ASN A 107 -9.78 -7.58 -18.37
N GLU A 108 -10.39 -7.54 -17.18
CA GLU A 108 -11.63 -6.79 -16.97
C GLU A 108 -11.42 -5.29 -17.16
N MET A 109 -10.31 -4.74 -16.65
CA MET A 109 -9.96 -3.33 -16.87
C MET A 109 -9.82 -3.00 -18.37
N LEU A 110 -9.21 -3.90 -19.15
CA LEU A 110 -9.09 -3.74 -20.60
C LEU A 110 -10.45 -3.84 -21.32
N ALA A 111 -11.32 -4.74 -20.86
CA ALA A 111 -12.65 -4.95 -21.43
C ALA A 111 -13.62 -3.78 -21.18
N TYR A 112 -13.42 -3.01 -20.11
CA TYR A 112 -14.25 -1.85 -19.76
C TYR A 112 -13.43 -0.55 -19.62
N PRO A 113 -12.93 0.02 -20.73
CA PRO A 113 -12.20 1.28 -20.69
C PRO A 113 -13.01 2.40 -20.02
N ARG A 114 -12.32 3.26 -19.24
CA ARG A 114 -12.87 4.37 -18.44
C ARG A 114 -13.81 3.97 -17.30
N LYS A 115 -14.07 2.68 -17.09
CA LYS A 115 -14.76 2.18 -15.90
C LYS A 115 -13.74 1.81 -14.83
N PRO A 116 -13.86 2.32 -13.59
CA PRO A 116 -13.05 1.82 -12.50
C PRO A 116 -13.47 0.39 -12.18
N ILE A 117 -12.52 -0.54 -12.28
CA ILE A 117 -12.66 -1.92 -11.85
C ILE A 117 -11.97 -2.05 -10.51
N ALA A 118 -12.65 -2.57 -9.49
CA ALA A 118 -12.09 -2.72 -8.15
C ALA A 118 -12.16 -4.18 -7.72
N HIS A 119 -11.02 -4.72 -7.28
CA HIS A 119 -10.91 -6.09 -6.77
C HIS A 119 -10.08 -6.12 -5.50
N TRP A 120 -10.43 -7.03 -4.61
CA TRP A 120 -9.59 -7.43 -3.49
C TRP A 120 -8.57 -8.45 -3.98
N HIS A 121 -7.32 -8.29 -3.54
CA HIS A 121 -6.25 -9.23 -3.86
C HIS A 121 -5.56 -9.67 -2.57
N PRO A 122 -5.32 -10.97 -2.38
CA PRO A 122 -4.46 -11.44 -1.30
C PRO A 122 -3.04 -10.96 -1.53
N LEU A 123 -2.38 -10.53 -0.47
CA LEU A 123 -0.95 -10.21 -0.51
C LEU A 123 -0.16 -11.50 -0.28
N LEU A 124 0.77 -11.78 -1.19
CA LEU A 124 1.74 -12.85 -1.00
C LEU A 124 2.75 -12.38 0.05
N GLU A 125 2.86 -13.12 1.14
CA GLU A 125 3.71 -12.78 2.28
C GLU A 125 5.20 -12.73 1.92
N SER A 126 5.89 -11.75 2.48
CA SER A 126 7.36 -11.68 2.43
C SER A 126 8.03 -12.50 3.53
N LYS A 127 7.35 -12.73 4.66
CA LYS A 127 7.77 -13.57 5.80
C LYS A 127 6.51 -14.00 6.56
N LYS A 128 6.53 -15.22 7.14
CA LYS A 128 5.46 -15.84 7.94
C LYS A 128 4.80 -14.82 8.87
N SER A 129 3.67 -14.27 8.47
CA SER A 129 2.67 -13.79 9.40
C SER A 129 1.54 -14.81 9.38
N GLU A 130 0.77 -14.95 10.44
CA GLU A 130 -0.41 -15.85 10.41
C GLU A 130 -1.65 -15.12 9.85
N LYS A 131 -1.48 -13.91 9.31
CA LYS A 131 -2.58 -13.01 8.96
C LYS A 131 -2.71 -12.88 7.45
N GLU A 132 -3.85 -13.31 6.92
CA GLU A 132 -4.18 -13.06 5.51
C GLU A 132 -4.49 -11.56 5.32
N MET A 133 -3.60 -10.88 4.59
CA MET A 133 -3.75 -9.46 4.30
C MET A 133 -4.35 -9.28 2.92
N PHE A 134 -5.49 -8.60 2.82
CA PHE A 134 -6.09 -8.25 1.54
C PHE A 134 -5.87 -6.78 1.20
N PHE A 135 -5.54 -6.52 -0.06
CA PHE A 135 -5.39 -5.18 -0.60
C PHE A 135 -6.45 -4.94 -1.67
N ILE A 136 -7.35 -3.99 -1.45
CA ILE A 136 -8.22 -3.50 -2.51
C ILE A 136 -7.44 -2.57 -3.42
N PHE A 137 -7.48 -2.92 -4.71
CA PHE A 137 -6.90 -2.14 -5.76
C PHE A 137 -7.98 -1.89 -6.81
N ALA A 138 -8.12 -0.65 -7.25
CA ALA A 138 -8.93 -0.33 -8.41
C ALA A 138 -8.04 0.03 -9.60
N VAL A 139 -8.27 -0.59 -10.76
CA VAL A 139 -7.64 -0.22 -12.03
C VAL A 139 -8.62 0.38 -13.02
N THR A 140 -8.18 1.43 -13.71
CA THR A 140 -8.92 2.08 -14.79
C THR A 140 -7.96 2.29 -15.94
N TYR A 141 -8.37 1.86 -17.13
CA TYR A 141 -7.66 2.11 -18.37
C TYR A 141 -8.39 3.19 -19.17
N GLY A 142 -7.73 4.32 -19.46
CA GLY A 142 -8.32 5.47 -20.13
C GLY A 142 -7.34 6.65 -20.22
N SER A 143 -7.87 7.83 -20.58
CA SER A 143 -7.11 9.09 -20.78
C SER A 143 -6.65 9.71 -19.46
N TYR A 144 -5.77 9.05 -18.72
CA TYR A 144 -5.26 9.44 -17.40
C TYR A 144 -6.27 9.19 -16.26
N PHE A 145 -5.77 8.89 -15.07
CA PHE A 145 -6.50 8.65 -13.81
C PHE A 145 -6.80 7.19 -13.44
N LEU A 146 -6.18 6.81 -12.33
CA LEU A 146 -6.39 5.59 -11.56
C LEU A 146 -6.94 6.04 -10.20
N GLN A 147 -8.26 6.15 -10.06
CA GLN A 147 -8.87 6.61 -8.80
C GLN A 147 -9.04 5.42 -7.85
N ARG A 148 -8.39 5.47 -6.69
CA ARG A 148 -8.38 4.36 -5.73
C ARG A 148 -9.11 4.75 -4.44
N HIS A 149 -10.01 3.89 -4.01
CA HIS A 149 -10.18 3.64 -2.58
C HIS A 149 -9.28 2.44 -2.27
N CYS A 150 -8.35 2.61 -1.34
CA CYS A 150 -7.48 1.54 -0.87
C CYS A 150 -7.75 1.40 0.61
N ASP A 151 -8.57 0.44 0.97
CA ASP A 151 -8.73 -0.05 2.33
C ASP A 151 -7.97 -1.37 2.45
N MET A 152 -7.02 -1.42 3.37
CA MET A 152 -6.48 -2.68 3.83
C MET A 152 -7.40 -3.21 4.92
N ARG A 153 -7.81 -4.46 4.82
CA ARG A 153 -8.44 -5.18 5.93
C ARG A 153 -7.50 -6.30 6.33
N VAL A 154 -7.16 -6.31 7.61
CA VAL A 154 -6.65 -7.49 8.30
C VAL A 154 -7.89 -8.19 8.84
N ASP A 155 -8.23 -9.35 8.29
CA ASP A 155 -9.20 -10.20 8.96
C ASP A 155 -8.45 -10.96 10.09
N GLU A 156 -8.96 -10.85 11.32
CA GLU A 156 -8.49 -11.60 12.50
C GLU A 156 -9.00 -13.04 12.51
#